data_AF-A0A0A8K1S7-F1
#
_entry.id   AF-A0A0A8K1S7-F1
#
_cell.length_a   1.000
_cell.length_b   1.000
_cell.length_c   1.000
_cell.angle_alpha   90.00
_cell.angle_beta   90.00
_cell.angle_gamma   90.00
#
_symmetry.space_group_name_H-M   'P 1'
#
loop_
_entity.id
_entity.type
_entity.pdbx_description
1 polymer ?
#
loop_
_entity_poly.entity_id
_entity_poly.type
_entity_poly.pdbx_seq_one_letter_code
_entity_poly.pdbx_strand_id
1 'polypeptide(L)'
;MAETSELPQTPAETVEKMTESFETAAKEFDALKFDAEVPESVRSMAENTVNQTREAYERGKEALDESIDALERSFDAAGQGATAFNRKLIDIAQRNLNSGFDYAKSLAGAKTLAEIVELQSSYIRNQFEVFAGQATEIQELTKKIASDTSGPLKDQMTKSFETVRKAS
;
A
#
# COMPACT_ATOMS: atom_id res chain seq x y z
N MET A 1 2.19 13.59 38.62
CA MET A 1 0.88 13.28 38.02
C MET A 1 1.18 12.82 36.61
N ALA A 2 1.00 11.53 36.33
CA ALA A 2 1.25 10.96 35.02
C ALA A 2 -0.04 11.17 34.19
N GLU A 3 0.07 11.95 33.12
CA GLU A 3 -0.99 12.10 32.14
C GLU A 3 -1.18 10.75 31.44
N THR A 4 -2.26 10.05 31.79
CA THR A 4 -2.77 8.91 31.05
C THR A 4 -3.16 9.40 29.66
N SER A 5 -2.25 9.26 28.70
CA SER A 5 -2.53 9.53 27.29
C SER A 5 -3.65 8.58 26.84
N GLU A 6 -4.85 9.12 26.62
CA GLU A 6 -5.97 8.38 26.07
C GLU A 6 -5.59 7.86 24.67
N LEU A 7 -5.86 6.58 24.44
CA LEU A 7 -5.73 5.95 23.13
C LEU A 7 -6.73 6.62 22.18
N PRO A 8 -6.30 7.05 20.97
CA PRO A 8 -7.19 7.70 20.01
C PRO A 8 -8.31 6.73 19.59
N GLN A 9 -9.56 7.21 19.60
CA GLN A 9 -10.75 6.36 19.40
C GLN A 9 -11.18 6.29 17.94
N THR A 10 -10.67 7.18 17.09
CA THR A 10 -10.98 7.21 15.66
C THR A 10 -9.72 7.31 14.78
N PRO A 11 -9.78 6.84 13.52
CA PRO A 11 -8.69 7.02 12.56
C PRO A 11 -8.31 8.50 12.34
N ALA A 12 -9.27 9.42 12.43
CA ALA A 12 -9.04 10.85 12.27
C ALA A 12 -8.18 11.43 13.41
N GLU A 13 -8.51 11.13 14.66
CA GLU A 13 -7.71 11.55 15.83
C GLU A 13 -6.32 10.92 15.82
N THR A 14 -6.19 9.70 15.28
CA THR A 14 -4.90 9.02 15.12
C THR A 14 -3.99 9.75 14.12
N VAL A 15 -4.56 10.26 13.02
CA VAL A 15 -3.84 11.09 12.03
C VAL A 15 -3.42 12.43 12.61
N GLU A 16 -4.33 13.10 13.32
CA GLU A 16 -4.09 14.40 13.92
C GLU A 16 -2.97 14.33 14.96
N LYS A 17 -3.06 13.39 15.90
CA LYS A 17 -2.05 13.18 16.95
C LYS A 17 -0.69 12.78 16.39
N MET A 18 -0.65 11.97 15.32
CA MET A 18 0.59 11.69 14.60
C MET A 18 1.16 12.94 13.94
N THR A 19 0.31 13.75 13.30
CA THR A 19 0.73 15.00 12.64
C THR A 19 1.36 15.96 13.64
N GLU A 20 0.74 16.16 14.80
CA GLU A 20 1.29 16.98 15.90
C GLU A 20 2.62 16.44 16.44
N SER A 21 2.74 15.11 16.57
CA SER A 21 3.97 14.45 17.00
C SER A 21 5.11 14.69 15.99
N PHE A 22 4.81 14.62 14.69
CA PHE A 22 5.77 14.91 13.62
C PHE A 22 6.18 16.37 13.60
N GLU A 23 5.24 17.31 13.76
CA GLU A 23 5.56 18.73 13.82
C GLU A 23 6.45 19.08 15.01
N THR A 24 6.22 18.44 16.15
CA THR A 24 7.05 18.62 17.35
C THR A 24 8.45 18.08 17.12
N ALA A 25 8.57 16.85 16.61
CA ALA A 25 9.86 16.25 16.28
C ALA A 25 10.64 17.08 15.22
N ALA A 26 9.95 17.63 14.22
CA ALA A 26 10.55 18.49 13.21
C ALA A 26 11.12 19.79 13.82
N LYS A 27 10.39 20.43 14.75
CA LYS A 27 10.88 21.62 15.47
C LYS A 27 12.09 21.32 16.36
N GLU A 28 12.08 20.18 17.05
CA GLU A 28 13.23 19.74 17.84
C GLU A 28 14.44 19.43 16.96
N PHE A 29 14.22 18.82 15.80
CA PHE A 29 15.28 18.50 14.85
C PHE A 29 15.89 19.75 14.20
N ASP A 30 15.07 20.72 13.80
CA ASP A 30 15.51 22.00 13.25
C ASP A 30 16.33 22.81 14.28
N ALA A 31 15.94 22.74 15.56
CA ALA A 31 16.69 23.35 16.66
C ALA A 31 18.09 22.72 16.86
N LEU A 32 18.30 21.47 16.45
CA LEU A 32 19.58 20.77 16.56
C LEU A 32 20.58 21.13 15.46
N LYS A 33 20.18 21.86 14.40
CA LYS A 33 21.04 22.36 13.30
C LYS A 33 22.07 21.34 12.80
N PHE A 34 21.61 20.15 12.42
CA PHE A 34 22.47 19.13 11.81
C PHE A 34 22.71 19.40 10.32
N ASP A 35 23.64 20.30 10.00
CA ASP A 35 24.14 20.57 8.64
C ASP A 35 25.25 19.59 8.21
N ALA A 36 25.17 18.33 8.63
CA ALA A 36 26.14 17.32 8.19
C ALA A 36 25.86 16.94 6.73
N GLU A 37 26.80 17.26 5.85
CA GLU A 37 26.73 16.96 4.43
C GLU A 37 26.93 15.47 4.15
N VAL A 38 26.18 14.95 3.17
CA VAL A 38 26.34 13.60 2.64
C VAL A 38 27.32 13.65 1.47
N PRO A 39 28.46 12.92 1.53
CA PRO A 39 29.46 12.92 0.47
C PRO A 39 28.88 12.53 -0.89
N GLU A 40 29.33 13.20 -1.95
CA GLU A 40 28.86 12.95 -3.32
C GLU A 40 29.09 11.51 -3.80
N SER A 41 30.20 10.88 -3.39
CA SER A 41 30.48 9.48 -3.72
C SER A 41 29.45 8.51 -3.13
N VAL A 42 28.96 8.79 -1.92
CA VAL A 42 27.91 7.99 -1.27
C VAL A 42 26.58 8.18 -2.00
N ARG A 43 26.22 9.44 -2.33
CA ARG A 43 25.00 9.77 -3.07
C ARG A 43 24.98 9.12 -4.44
N SER A 44 26.05 9.27 -5.22
CA SER A 44 26.16 8.66 -6.55
C SER A 44 26.07 7.14 -6.51
N MET A 45 26.72 6.49 -5.54
CA MET A 45 26.62 5.04 -5.38
C MET A 45 25.20 4.60 -5.01
N ALA A 46 24.53 5.33 -4.12
CA ALA A 46 23.15 5.06 -3.74
C ALA A 46 22.18 5.27 -4.93
N GLU A 47 22.32 6.38 -5.67
CA GLU A 47 21.50 6.69 -6.85
C GLU A 47 21.62 5.58 -7.91
N ASN A 48 22.84 5.16 -8.23
CA ASN A 48 23.09 4.06 -9.16
C ASN A 48 22.46 2.75 -8.69
N THR A 49 22.58 2.43 -7.39
CA THR A 49 22.01 1.20 -6.82
C THR A 49 20.49 1.21 -6.89
N VAL A 50 19.85 2.34 -6.55
CA VAL A 50 18.40 2.51 -6.63
C VAL A 50 17.93 2.36 -8.07
N ASN A 51 18.61 3.01 -9.02
CA ASN A 51 18.25 2.94 -10.45
C ASN A 51 18.37 1.52 -11.00
N GLN A 52 19.50 0.84 -10.75
CA GLN A 52 19.71 -0.54 -11.21
C GLN A 52 18.68 -1.50 -10.65
N THR A 53 18.33 -1.34 -9.36
CA THR A 53 17.32 -2.20 -8.71
C THR A 53 15.92 -1.93 -9.26
N ARG A 54 15.57 -0.65 -9.51
CA ARG A 54 14.30 -0.28 -10.15
C ARG A 54 14.19 -0.85 -11.55
N GLU A 55 15.23 -0.72 -12.38
CA GLU A 55 15.24 -1.28 -13.74
C GLU A 55 15.07 -2.81 -13.75
N ALA A 56 15.72 -3.52 -12.82
CA ALA A 56 15.56 -4.97 -12.69
C ALA A 56 14.13 -5.35 -12.29
N TYR A 57 13.53 -4.59 -11.37
CA TYR A 57 12.14 -4.75 -10.96
C TYR A 57 11.16 -4.49 -12.11
N GLU A 58 11.32 -3.39 -12.86
CA GLU A 58 10.44 -3.03 -13.98
C GLU A 58 10.42 -4.12 -15.07
N ARG A 59 11.58 -4.66 -15.43
CA ARG A 59 11.67 -5.80 -16.36
C ARG A 59 10.94 -7.05 -15.85
N GLY A 60 11.04 -7.35 -14.56
CA GLY A 60 10.35 -8.50 -13.96
C GLY A 60 8.83 -8.30 -13.88
N LYS A 61 8.39 -7.07 -13.59
CA LYS A 61 6.99 -6.67 -13.52
C LYS A 61 6.30 -6.87 -14.87
N GLU A 62 6.89 -6.41 -15.97
CA GLU A 62 6.30 -6.53 -17.31
C GLU A 62 5.99 -8.00 -17.67
N ALA A 63 6.94 -8.90 -17.44
CA ALA A 63 6.75 -10.33 -17.70
C ALA A 63 5.67 -10.97 -16.81
N LEU A 64 5.56 -10.51 -15.56
CA LEU A 64 4.52 -10.95 -14.63
C LEU A 64 3.13 -10.48 -15.05
N ASP A 65 2.99 -9.20 -15.41
CA ASP A 65 1.71 -8.61 -15.83
C ASP A 65 1.16 -9.32 -17.08
N GLU A 66 2.01 -9.61 -18.08
CA GLU A 66 1.62 -10.38 -19.26
C GLU A 66 1.13 -11.80 -18.91
N SER A 67 1.79 -12.45 -17.95
CA SER A 67 1.43 -13.80 -17.49
C SER A 67 0.08 -13.81 -16.75
N ILE A 68 -0.15 -12.81 -15.90
CA ILE A 68 -1.43 -12.64 -15.18
C ILE A 68 -2.56 -12.38 -16.16
N ASP A 69 -2.37 -11.49 -17.12
CA ASP A 69 -3.35 -11.17 -18.17
C ASP A 69 -3.72 -12.41 -19.01
N ALA A 70 -2.75 -13.28 -19.31
CA ALA A 70 -3.02 -14.53 -20.03
C ALA A 70 -3.83 -15.52 -19.18
N LEU A 71 -3.51 -15.64 -17.88
CA LEU A 71 -4.24 -16.48 -16.94
C LEU A 71 -5.69 -15.99 -16.73
N GLU A 72 -5.90 -14.68 -16.59
CA GLU A 72 -7.23 -14.07 -16.42
C GLU A 72 -8.20 -14.41 -17.54
N ARG A 73 -7.73 -14.39 -18.79
CA ARG A 73 -8.54 -14.73 -19.97
C ARG A 73 -8.98 -16.20 -20.00
N SER A 74 -8.38 -17.06 -19.19
CA SER A 74 -8.61 -18.51 -19.17
C SER A 74 -9.60 -18.96 -18.08
N PHE A 75 -10.05 -18.07 -17.19
CA PHE A 75 -10.96 -18.40 -16.09
C PHE A 75 -12.42 -17.95 -16.34
N ASP A 76 -13.36 -18.82 -15.97
CA ASP A 76 -14.80 -18.54 -15.95
C ASP A 76 -15.18 -17.53 -14.84
N ALA A 77 -16.42 -17.02 -14.86
CA ALA A 77 -16.90 -15.94 -13.98
C ALA A 77 -16.66 -16.16 -12.47
N ALA A 78 -16.79 -17.40 -11.97
CA ALA A 78 -16.48 -17.72 -10.56
C ALA A 78 -14.98 -17.63 -10.24
N GLY A 79 -14.10 -17.94 -11.21
CA GLY A 79 -12.66 -17.77 -11.10
C GLY A 79 -12.24 -16.31 -11.22
N GLN A 80 -12.96 -15.50 -12.01
CA GLN A 80 -12.65 -14.08 -12.22
C GLN A 80 -12.71 -13.25 -10.93
N GLY A 81 -13.57 -13.60 -9.96
CA GLY A 81 -13.59 -12.93 -8.66
C GLY A 81 -12.31 -13.15 -7.84
N ALA A 82 -11.82 -14.39 -7.79
CA ALA A 82 -10.57 -14.73 -7.13
C ALA A 82 -9.36 -14.11 -7.87
N THR A 83 -9.38 -14.10 -9.20
CA THR A 83 -8.31 -13.49 -9.99
C THR A 83 -8.28 -11.97 -9.82
N ALA A 84 -9.44 -11.30 -9.83
CA ALA A 84 -9.53 -9.86 -9.57
C ALA A 84 -9.01 -9.49 -8.16
N PHE A 85 -9.31 -10.30 -7.15
CA PHE A 85 -8.76 -10.12 -5.80
C PHE A 85 -7.24 -10.27 -5.76
N ASN A 86 -6.69 -11.33 -6.37
CA ASN A 86 -5.24 -11.53 -6.46
C ASN A 86 -4.55 -10.41 -7.23
N ARG A 87 -5.12 -9.97 -8.37
CA ARG A 87 -4.62 -8.82 -9.13
C ARG A 87 -4.59 -7.57 -8.27
N LYS A 88 -5.62 -7.34 -7.45
CA LYS A 88 -5.64 -6.19 -6.54
C LYS A 88 -4.51 -6.21 -5.53
N LEU A 89 -4.19 -7.37 -4.97
CA LEU A 89 -3.06 -7.52 -4.05
C LEU A 89 -1.72 -7.24 -4.75
N ILE A 90 -1.58 -7.71 -5.98
CA ILE A 90 -0.38 -7.46 -6.80
C ILE A 90 -0.25 -5.96 -7.10
N ASP A 91 -1.32 -5.29 -7.52
CA ASP A 91 -1.34 -3.84 -7.75
C ASP A 91 -0.97 -3.05 -6.49
N ILE A 92 -1.47 -3.45 -5.32
CA ILE A 92 -1.11 -2.85 -4.03
C ILE A 92 0.39 -3.04 -3.75
N ALA A 93 0.91 -4.26 -3.92
CA ALA A 93 2.33 -4.55 -3.72
C ALA A 93 3.20 -3.73 -4.68
N GLN A 94 2.82 -3.63 -5.96
CA GLN A 94 3.53 -2.84 -6.95
C GLN A 94 3.56 -1.35 -6.60
N ARG A 95 2.42 -0.77 -6.18
CA ARG A 95 2.36 0.62 -5.73
C ARG A 95 3.22 0.87 -4.49
N ASN A 96 3.23 -0.07 -3.54
CA ASN A 96 4.08 0.03 -2.34
C ASN A 96 5.57 -0.04 -2.71
N LEU A 97 5.97 -0.94 -3.60
CA LEU A 97 7.35 -1.02 -4.09
C LEU A 97 7.77 0.25 -4.84
N ASN A 98 6.91 0.78 -5.71
CA ASN A 98 7.18 2.03 -6.42
C ASN A 98 7.36 3.21 -5.46
N SER A 99 6.49 3.33 -4.46
CA SER A 99 6.62 4.34 -3.40
C SER A 99 7.91 4.19 -2.60
N GLY A 100 8.31 2.95 -2.28
CA GLY A 100 9.59 2.66 -1.63
C GLY A 100 10.79 3.06 -2.49
N PHE A 101 10.74 2.82 -3.81
CA PHE A 101 11.79 3.27 -4.72
C PHE A 101 11.83 4.80 -4.86
N ASP A 102 10.69 5.49 -4.89
CA ASP A 102 10.65 6.96 -4.95
C ASP A 102 11.23 7.58 -3.66
N TYR A 103 10.94 6.95 -2.52
CA TYR A 103 11.55 7.30 -1.24
C TYR A 103 13.06 7.05 -1.24
N ALA A 104 13.50 5.87 -1.67
CA ALA A 104 14.92 5.52 -1.75
C ALA A 104 15.69 6.45 -2.71
N LYS A 105 15.07 6.85 -3.83
CA LYS A 105 15.63 7.83 -4.76
C LYS A 105 15.79 9.20 -4.11
N SER A 106 14.78 9.65 -3.38
CA SER A 106 14.84 10.92 -2.64
C SER A 106 15.93 10.89 -1.58
N LEU A 107 16.06 9.79 -0.83
CA LEU A 107 17.13 9.60 0.15
C LEU A 107 18.52 9.57 -0.49
N ALA A 108 18.67 8.89 -1.64
CA ALA A 108 19.94 8.81 -2.35
C ALA A 108 20.43 10.18 -2.84
N GLY A 109 19.51 11.07 -3.21
CA GLY A 109 19.81 12.43 -3.65
C GLY A 109 19.98 13.45 -2.50
N ALA A 110 19.60 13.11 -1.27
CA ALA A 110 19.62 14.01 -0.13
C ALA A 110 21.05 14.44 0.23
N LYS A 111 21.27 15.75 0.28
CA LYS A 111 22.58 16.40 0.48
C LYS A 111 22.94 16.55 1.94
N THR A 112 21.95 16.56 2.83
CA THR A 112 22.15 16.78 4.26
C THR A 112 21.35 15.80 5.10
N LEU A 113 21.75 15.61 6.36
CA LEU A 113 20.96 14.82 7.32
C LEU A 113 19.58 15.44 7.60
N ALA A 114 19.46 16.76 7.52
CA ALA A 114 18.18 17.46 7.65
C ALA A 114 17.20 17.09 6.54
N GLU A 115 17.67 17.07 5.28
CA GLU A 115 16.85 16.63 4.14
C GLU A 115 16.38 15.17 4.34
N ILE A 116 17.24 14.29 4.88
CA ILE A 116 16.87 12.88 5.18
C ILE A 116 15.72 12.80 6.20
N VAL A 117 15.76 13.60 7.27
CA VAL A 117 14.72 13.57 8.32
C VAL A 117 13.40 14.17 7.82
N GLU A 118 13.46 15.21 7.01
CA GLU A 118 12.28 15.76 6.33
C GLU A 118 11.63 14.71 5.43
N LEU A 119 12.44 14.01 4.62
CA LEU A 119 11.96 12.92 3.76
C LEU A 119 11.32 11.79 4.56
N GLN A 120 11.92 11.36 5.67
CA GLN A 120 11.36 10.32 6.56
C GLN A 120 9.98 10.73 7.09
N SER A 121 9.83 11.99 7.51
CA SER A 121 8.57 12.53 8.05
C SER A 121 7.49 12.61 6.97
N SER A 122 7.84 13.12 5.78
CA SER A 122 6.95 13.19 4.63
C SER A 122 6.48 11.81 4.17
N TYR A 123 7.40 10.83 4.13
CA TYR A 123 7.08 9.46 3.75
C TYR A 123 6.06 8.83 4.70
N ILE A 124 6.22 8.95 6.02
CA ILE A 124 5.29 8.34 6.99
C ILE A 124 3.89 8.95 6.87
N ARG A 125 3.78 10.29 6.72
CA ARG A 125 2.50 10.96 6.50
C ARG A 125 1.81 10.42 5.23
N ASN A 126 2.54 10.34 4.13
CA ASN A 126 2.01 9.83 2.87
C ASN A 126 1.60 8.35 2.97
N GLN A 127 2.38 7.51 3.66
CA GLN A 127 2.04 6.09 3.83
C GLN A 127 0.69 5.90 4.55
N PHE A 128 0.36 6.74 5.53
CA PHE A 128 -0.92 6.66 6.20
C PHE A 128 -2.10 6.87 5.24
N GLU A 129 -2.04 7.90 4.41
CA GLU A 129 -3.07 8.20 3.40
C GLU A 129 -3.20 7.06 2.39
N VAL A 130 -2.07 6.50 1.94
CA VAL A 130 -2.04 5.34 1.04
C VAL A 130 -2.73 4.13 1.68
N PHE A 131 -2.44 3.80 2.94
CA PHE A 131 -3.07 2.66 3.62
C PHE A 131 -4.59 2.82 3.74
N ALA A 132 -5.07 4.00 4.10
CA ALA A 132 -6.50 4.29 4.18
C ALA A 132 -7.20 4.10 2.82
N GLY A 133 -6.57 4.57 1.74
CA GLY A 133 -7.04 4.36 0.37
C GLY A 133 -7.09 2.87 0.00
N GLN A 134 -6.01 2.13 0.24
CA GLN A 134 -5.92 0.70 -0.09
C GLN A 134 -6.98 -0.14 0.64
N ALA A 135 -7.25 0.15 1.92
CA ALA A 135 -8.30 -0.52 2.68
C ALA A 135 -9.68 -0.31 2.05
N THR A 136 -9.97 0.92 1.60
CA THR A 136 -11.21 1.27 0.90
C THR A 136 -11.35 0.48 -0.41
N GLU A 137 -10.29 0.44 -1.21
CA GLU A 137 -10.31 -0.27 -2.48
C GLU A 137 -10.54 -1.80 -2.33
N ILE A 138 -9.96 -2.43 -1.30
CA ILE A 138 -10.19 -3.85 -0.97
C ILE A 138 -11.63 -4.07 -0.53
N GLN A 139 -12.18 -3.17 0.28
CA GLN A 139 -13.57 -3.25 0.74
C GLN A 139 -14.55 -3.16 -0.43
N GLU A 140 -14.32 -2.24 -1.37
CA GLU A 140 -15.13 -2.09 -2.57
C GLU A 140 -15.07 -3.33 -3.46
N LEU A 141 -13.87 -3.88 -3.68
CA LEU A 141 -13.70 -5.11 -4.45
C LEU A 141 -14.42 -6.29 -3.81
N THR A 142 -14.32 -6.43 -2.48
CA THR A 142 -15.02 -7.49 -1.73
C THR A 142 -16.54 -7.38 -1.87
N LYS A 143 -17.09 -6.17 -1.77
CA LYS A 143 -18.52 -5.91 -1.99
C LYS A 143 -18.94 -6.26 -3.42
N LYS A 144 -18.12 -5.92 -4.41
CA LYS A 144 -18.38 -6.23 -5.82
C LYS A 144 -18.41 -7.74 -6.05
N ILE A 145 -17.41 -8.48 -5.57
CA ILE A 145 -17.37 -9.95 -5.66
C ILE A 145 -18.62 -10.56 -5.00
N ALA A 146 -19.00 -10.10 -3.79
CA ALA A 146 -20.19 -10.60 -3.10
C ALA A 146 -21.49 -10.31 -3.87
N SER A 147 -21.61 -9.13 -4.50
CA SER A 147 -22.74 -8.76 -5.35
C SER A 147 -22.79 -9.59 -6.63
N ASP A 148 -21.67 -9.76 -7.32
CA ASP A 148 -21.58 -10.50 -8.58
C ASP A 148 -21.81 -12.01 -8.38
N THR A 149 -21.54 -12.52 -7.16
CA THR A 149 -21.80 -13.92 -6.77
C THR A 149 -23.24 -14.13 -6.24
N SER A 150 -24.06 -13.08 -6.15
CA SER A 150 -25.41 -13.15 -5.55
C SER A 150 -26.51 -13.78 -6.42
N GLY A 151 -26.15 -14.41 -7.55
CA GLY A 151 -27.05 -15.25 -8.35
C GLY A 151 -26.91 -16.76 -8.07
N PRO A 152 -25.76 -17.41 -8.41
CA PRO A 152 -25.66 -18.87 -8.47
C PRO A 152 -25.81 -19.57 -7.12
N LEU A 153 -25.35 -18.94 -6.03
CA LEU A 153 -25.43 -19.51 -4.68
C LEU A 153 -26.85 -19.40 -4.10
N LYS A 154 -27.56 -18.31 -4.42
CA LYS A 154 -28.97 -18.12 -4.03
C LYS A 154 -29.85 -19.11 -4.78
N ASP A 155 -29.61 -19.30 -6.06
CA ASP A 155 -30.32 -20.28 -6.89
C ASP A 155 -30.01 -21.73 -6.49
N GLN A 156 -28.75 -22.04 -6.11
CA GLN A 156 -28.38 -23.36 -5.57
C GLN A 156 -28.99 -23.63 -4.19
N MET A 157 -29.06 -22.64 -3.30
CA MET A 157 -29.73 -22.78 -2.01
C MET A 157 -31.23 -22.99 -2.18
N THR A 158 -31.88 -22.22 -3.06
CA THR A 158 -33.31 -22.39 -3.37
C THR A 158 -33.58 -23.77 -3.99
N LYS A 159 -32.75 -24.23 -4.94
CA LYS A 159 -32.86 -25.59 -5.51
C LYS A 159 -32.65 -26.69 -4.47
N SER A 160 -31.68 -26.52 -3.58
CA SER A 160 -31.39 -27.51 -2.53
C SER A 160 -32.54 -27.59 -1.52
N PHE A 161 -33.12 -26.44 -1.17
CA PHE A 161 -34.27 -26.36 -0.27
C PHE A 161 -35.53 -26.96 -0.89
N GLU A 162 -35.80 -26.71 -2.17
CA GLU A 162 -36.90 -27.34 -2.90
C GLU A 162 -36.72 -28.86 -3.06
N THR A 163 -35.49 -29.33 -3.27
CA THR A 163 -35.19 -30.76 -3.38
C THR A 163 -35.42 -31.49 -2.07
N VAL A 164 -34.97 -30.93 -0.94
CA VAL A 164 -35.20 -31.49 0.41
C VAL A 164 -36.69 -31.45 0.77
N ARG A 165 -37.40 -30.37 0.42
CA ARG A 165 -38.84 -30.24 0.65
C ARG A 165 -39.67 -31.19 -0.23
N LYS A 166 -39.23 -31.53 -1.44
CA LYS A 166 -39.87 -32.54 -2.30
C LYS A 166 -39.61 -33.98 -1.84
N ALA A 167 -38.50 -34.21 -1.14
CA ALA A 167 -38.09 -35.53 -0.66
C ALA A 167 -38.62 -35.86 0.75
N SER A 168 -39.36 -34.94 1.39
CA SER A 168 -40.05 -35.11 2.67
C SER A 168 -41.55 -35.18 2.46
#